data_AF-A0A6J5ZCL6-F1
#
_entry.id   AF-A0A6J5ZCL6-F1
#
_cell.length_a   1.000
_cell.length_b   1.000
_cell.length_c   1.000
_cell.angle_alpha   90.00
_cell.angle_beta   90.00
_cell.angle_gamma   90.00
#
_symmetry.space_group_name_H-M   'P 1'
#
loop_
_entity.id
_entity.type
_entity.pdbx_description
1 polymer ?
#
loop_
_entity_poly.entity_id
_entity_poly.type
_entity_poly.pdbx_seq_one_letter_code
_entity_poly.pdbx_strand_id
1 'polypeptide(L)'
;MDLYKLSMEQFKKDRDLFNVAVRERNQKMKAIYQTFDAAIRKARQDSKVAMQAALKPEQKSAINSNLKSVIAAAVIAREDAIEALGEPPIAPTEPPRPPKNFNGEKNGAEKKRR
;
A
#
# COMPACT_ATOMS: atom_id res chain seq x y z
N MET A 1 -32.31 -7.82 16.99
CA MET A 1 -31.00 -8.27 16.50
C MET A 1 -29.92 -7.63 17.35
N ASP A 2 -28.94 -8.41 17.78
CA ASP A 2 -27.83 -7.94 18.62
C ASP A 2 -26.93 -7.00 17.80
N LEU A 3 -26.90 -5.71 18.15
CA LEU A 3 -26.14 -4.66 17.45
C LEU A 3 -24.65 -5.01 17.31
N TYR A 4 -24.09 -5.71 18.30
CA TYR A 4 -22.71 -6.17 18.26
C TYR A 4 -22.46 -7.25 17.21
N LYS A 5 -23.43 -8.18 17.01
CA LYS A 5 -23.29 -9.21 15.98
C LYS A 5 -23.32 -8.61 14.59
N LEU A 6 -24.20 -7.64 14.35
CA LEU A 6 -24.31 -6.94 13.07
C LEU A 6 -23.05 -6.12 12.75
N SER A 7 -22.51 -5.38 13.73
CA SER A 7 -21.27 -4.63 13.54
C SER A 7 -20.06 -5.55 13.33
N MET A 8 -20.02 -6.70 13.99
CA MET A 8 -18.96 -7.70 13.80
C MET A 8 -19.03 -8.39 12.43
N GLU A 9 -20.23 -8.63 11.90
CA GLU A 9 -20.40 -9.12 10.52
C GLU A 9 -19.94 -8.10 9.48
N GLN A 10 -20.25 -6.82 9.69
CA GLN A 10 -19.78 -5.74 8.82
C GLN A 10 -18.25 -5.64 8.86
N PHE A 11 -17.65 -5.66 10.05
CA PHE A 11 -16.20 -5.65 10.23
C PHE A 11 -15.50 -6.77 9.45
N LYS A 12 -16.05 -8.00 9.47
CA LYS A 12 -15.47 -9.12 8.71
C LYS A 12 -15.48 -8.86 7.20
N LYS A 13 -16.58 -8.32 6.67
CA LYS A 13 -16.69 -7.94 5.25
C LYS A 13 -15.68 -6.85 4.89
N ASP A 14 -15.62 -5.80 5.70
CA ASP A 14 -14.69 -4.68 5.49
C ASP A 14 -13.23 -5.15 5.55
N ARG A 15 -12.91 -6.11 6.42
CA ARG A 15 -11.58 -6.70 6.54
C ARG A 15 -11.21 -7.48 5.27
N ASP A 16 -12.14 -8.24 4.72
CA ASP A 16 -11.90 -9.00 3.50
C ASP A 16 -11.70 -8.06 2.30
N LEU A 17 -12.50 -7.00 2.19
CA LEU A 17 -12.31 -5.93 1.20
C LEU A 17 -10.96 -5.22 1.36
N PHE A 18 -10.58 -4.89 2.61
CA PHE A 18 -9.27 -4.31 2.92
C PHE A 18 -8.12 -5.21 2.44
N ASN A 19 -8.18 -6.52 2.72
CA ASN A 19 -7.14 -7.47 2.30
C ASN A 19 -6.99 -7.54 0.77
N VAL A 20 -8.11 -7.47 0.04
CA VAL A 20 -8.10 -7.41 -1.43
C VAL A 20 -7.46 -6.10 -1.89
N ALA A 21 -7.90 -4.96 -1.37
CA ALA A 21 -7.37 -3.64 -1.73
C ALA A 21 -5.86 -3.53 -1.45
N VAL A 22 -5.37 -4.06 -0.33
CA VAL A 22 -3.93 -4.11 -0.01
C VAL A 22 -3.17 -4.95 -1.04
N ARG A 23 -3.68 -6.12 -1.41
CA ARG A 23 -3.03 -6.99 -2.40
C ARG A 23 -2.95 -6.30 -3.76
N GLU A 24 -4.05 -5.69 -4.21
CA GLU A 24 -4.09 -4.96 -5.48
C GLU A 24 -3.12 -3.78 -5.49
N ARG A 25 -3.10 -2.97 -4.43
CA ARG A 25 -2.15 -1.86 -4.32
C ARG A 25 -0.71 -2.36 -4.35
N ASN A 26 -0.39 -3.44 -3.64
CA ASN A 26 0.95 -4.03 -3.64
C ASN A 26 1.37 -4.53 -5.02
N GLN A 27 0.46 -5.14 -5.77
CA GLN A 27 0.71 -5.56 -7.16
C GLN A 27 0.99 -4.35 -8.06
N LYS A 28 0.18 -3.29 -7.96
CA LYS A 28 0.38 -2.05 -8.73
C LYS A 28 1.70 -1.37 -8.38
N MET A 29 2.04 -1.25 -7.09
CA MET A 29 3.33 -0.72 -6.63
C MET A 29 4.50 -1.51 -7.23
N LYS A 30 4.43 -2.84 -7.19
CA LYS A 30 5.47 -3.71 -7.79
C LYS A 30 5.62 -3.44 -9.29
N ALA A 31 4.52 -3.33 -10.02
CA ALA A 31 4.54 -3.05 -11.46
C ALA A 31 5.17 -1.67 -11.77
N ILE A 32 4.86 -0.64 -10.97
CA ILE A 32 5.45 0.70 -11.10
C ILE A 32 6.98 0.62 -10.93
N TYR A 33 7.47 -0.01 -9.87
CA TYR A 33 8.92 -0.14 -9.64
C TYR A 33 9.61 -0.96 -10.74
N GLN A 34 9.01 -2.06 -11.18
CA GLN A 34 9.56 -2.86 -12.28
C GLN A 34 9.68 -2.04 -13.58
N THR A 35 8.69 -1.21 -13.87
CA THR A 35 8.68 -0.34 -15.06
C THR A 35 9.76 0.73 -14.95
N PHE A 36 9.87 1.37 -13.79
CA PHE A 36 10.92 2.34 -13.49
C PHE A 36 12.32 1.71 -13.65
N ASP A 37 12.59 0.57 -13.04
CA ASP A 37 13.89 -0.11 -13.13
C ASP A 37 14.24 -0.53 -14.56
N ALA A 38 13.24 -0.97 -15.34
CA ALA A 38 13.41 -1.28 -16.75
C ALA A 38 13.75 -0.02 -17.57
N ALA A 39 13.06 1.10 -17.32
CA ALA A 39 13.33 2.38 -17.98
C ALA A 39 14.75 2.89 -17.69
N ILE A 40 15.19 2.83 -16.43
CA ILE A 40 16.54 3.23 -16.02
C ILE A 40 17.61 2.34 -16.67
N ARG A 41 17.42 1.01 -16.66
CA ARG A 41 18.34 0.08 -17.33
C ARG A 41 18.43 0.37 -18.82
N LYS A 42 17.29 0.57 -19.48
CA LYS A 42 17.25 0.91 -20.91
C LYS A 42 17.96 2.23 -21.19
N ALA A 43 17.66 3.30 -20.45
CA ALA A 43 18.29 4.61 -20.63
C ALA A 43 19.82 4.54 -20.51
N ARG A 44 20.33 3.78 -19.53
CA ARG A 44 21.78 3.56 -19.36
C ARG A 44 22.38 2.75 -20.51
N GLN A 45 21.69 1.71 -20.97
CA GLN A 45 22.14 0.91 -22.09
C GLN A 45 22.20 1.73 -23.38
N ASP A 46 21.13 2.48 -23.68
CA ASP A 46 21.03 3.36 -24.84
C ASP A 46 22.13 4.43 -24.80
N SER A 47 22.36 5.03 -23.63
CA SER A 47 23.46 5.99 -23.43
C SER A 47 24.83 5.36 -23.68
N LYS A 48 25.08 4.14 -23.20
CA LYS A 48 26.34 3.42 -23.42
C LYS A 48 26.56 3.16 -24.91
N VAL A 49 25.53 2.70 -25.64
CA VAL A 49 25.59 2.47 -27.09
C VAL A 49 25.85 3.78 -27.83
N ALA A 50 25.13 4.85 -27.49
CA ALA A 50 25.34 6.16 -28.10
C ALA A 50 26.77 6.69 -27.84
N MET A 51 27.32 6.46 -26.65
CA MET A 51 28.67 6.89 -26.28
C MET A 51 29.75 6.20 -27.11
N GLN A 52 29.53 4.95 -27.54
CA GLN A 52 30.47 4.22 -28.42
C GLN A 52 30.56 4.85 -29.81
N ALA A 53 29.48 5.46 -30.29
CA ALA A 53 29.44 6.16 -31.57
C ALA A 53 29.88 7.64 -31.47
N ALA A 54 30.08 8.18 -30.26
CA ALA A 54 30.37 9.59 -30.03
C ALA A 54 31.87 9.90 -30.17
N LEU A 55 32.23 10.66 -31.21
CA LEU A 55 33.61 11.03 -31.51
C LEU A 55 33.99 12.40 -30.90
N LYS A 56 33.04 13.33 -30.84
CA LYS A 56 33.28 14.71 -30.38
C LYS A 56 32.92 14.89 -28.89
N PRO A 57 33.64 15.75 -28.14
CA PRO A 57 33.31 16.05 -26.75
C PRO A 57 31.86 16.55 -26.55
N GLU A 58 31.37 17.38 -27.47
CA GLU A 58 30.01 17.92 -27.45
C GLU A 58 28.95 16.81 -27.55
N GLN A 59 29.17 15.78 -28.38
CA GLN A 59 28.26 14.64 -28.49
C GLN A 59 28.19 13.86 -27.18
N LYS A 60 29.33 13.65 -26.52
CA LYS A 60 29.39 12.97 -25.22
C LYS A 60 28.67 13.77 -24.14
N SER A 61 28.83 15.10 -24.13
CA SER A 61 28.11 16.01 -23.25
C SER A 61 26.59 15.92 -23.47
N ALA A 62 26.14 15.96 -24.73
CA ALA A 62 24.74 15.83 -25.09
C ALA A 62 24.14 14.47 -24.66
N ILE A 63 24.86 13.37 -24.86
CA ILE A 63 24.41 12.03 -24.41
C ILE A 63 24.25 11.98 -22.89
N ASN A 64 25.21 12.53 -22.13
CA ASN A 64 25.12 12.58 -20.67
C ASN A 64 23.97 13.47 -20.19
N SER A 65 23.76 14.60 -20.84
CA SER A 65 22.62 15.49 -20.56
C SER A 65 21.29 14.78 -20.81
N ASN A 66 21.17 14.09 -21.96
CA ASN A 66 20.00 13.31 -22.31
C ASN A 66 19.74 12.18 -21.31
N LEU A 67 20.78 11.45 -20.88
CA LEU A 67 20.64 10.41 -19.85
C LEU A 67 20.06 10.97 -18.55
N LYS A 68 20.58 12.12 -18.08
CA LYS A 68 20.06 12.78 -16.87
C LYS A 68 18.59 13.19 -17.05
N SER A 69 18.25 13.76 -18.21
CA SER A 69 16.87 14.16 -18.53
C SER A 69 15.91 12.98 -18.55
N VAL A 70 16.28 11.86 -19.19
CA VAL A 70 15.46 10.65 -19.23
C VAL A 70 15.27 10.05 -17.83
N ILE A 71 16.32 10.03 -17.00
CA ILE A 71 16.22 9.56 -15.62
C ILE A 71 15.28 10.45 -14.81
N ALA A 72 15.38 11.78 -14.95
CA ALA A 72 14.48 12.71 -14.27
C ALA A 72 13.02 12.50 -14.69
N ALA A 73 12.75 12.34 -16.00
CA ALA A 73 11.43 12.03 -16.50
C ALA A 73 10.89 10.70 -15.97
N ALA A 74 11.73 9.68 -15.86
CA ALA A 74 11.34 8.39 -15.30
C ALA A 74 11.00 8.47 -13.79
N VAL A 75 11.70 9.34 -13.05
CA VAL A 75 11.41 9.61 -11.63
C VAL A 75 10.05 10.29 -11.48
N ILE A 76 9.79 11.34 -12.26
CA ILE A 76 8.50 12.05 -12.26
C ILE A 76 7.37 11.08 -12.60
N ALA A 77 7.51 10.30 -13.68
CA ALA A 77 6.50 9.32 -14.07
C ALA A 77 6.23 8.25 -12.99
N ARG A 78 7.26 7.86 -12.22
CA ARG A 78 7.10 6.95 -11.09
C ARG A 78 6.31 7.60 -9.96
N GLU A 79 6.61 8.86 -9.65
CA GLU A 79 5.94 9.63 -8.59
C GLU A 79 4.47 9.88 -8.93
N ASP A 80 4.20 10.33 -10.16
CA ASP A 80 2.83 10.50 -10.67
C ASP A 80 2.05 9.18 -10.63
N ALA A 81 2.69 8.05 -10.97
CA ALA A 81 2.06 6.75 -10.92
C ALA A 81 1.77 6.28 -9.49
N ILE A 82 2.64 6.60 -8.52
CA ILE A 82 2.40 6.32 -7.10
C ILE A 82 1.27 7.20 -6.56
N GLU A 83 1.24 8.49 -6.92
CA GLU A 83 0.17 9.41 -6.56
C GLU A 83 -1.19 8.96 -7.12
N ALA A 84 -1.21 8.46 -8.36
CA ALA A 84 -2.42 7.89 -8.98
C ALA A 84 -2.95 6.62 -8.27
N LEU A 85 -2.16 5.95 -7.42
CA LEU A 85 -2.67 4.87 -6.57
C LEU A 85 -3.52 5.38 -5.40
N GLY A 86 -3.40 6.66 -5.07
CA GLY A 86 -4.06 7.28 -3.94
C GLY A 86 -3.54 6.77 -2.59
N GLU A 87 -4.31 7.09 -1.56
CA GLU A 87 -4.00 6.73 -0.18
C GLU A 87 -3.97 5.21 0.02
N PRO A 88 -3.12 4.71 0.94
CA PRO A 88 -3.13 3.29 1.29
C PRO A 88 -4.48 2.89 1.90
N PRO A 89 -4.94 1.65 1.66
CA PRO A 89 -6.15 1.14 2.31
C PRO A 89 -6.04 1.25 3.84
N ILE A 90 -7.12 1.69 4.47
CA ILE A 90 -7.22 1.83 5.93
C ILE A 90 -7.81 0.54 6.50
N ALA A 91 -7.15 -0.01 7.53
CA ALA A 91 -7.65 -1.20 8.20
C ALA A 91 -8.97 -0.88 8.92
N PRO A 92 -9.99 -1.75 8.81
CA PRO A 92 -11.24 -1.52 9.52
C PRO A 92 -11.04 -1.65 11.04
N THR A 93 -11.82 -0.91 11.80
CA THR A 93 -11.78 -0.92 13.27
C THR A 93 -12.71 -2.01 13.82
N GLU A 94 -12.19 -2.83 14.73
CA GLU A 94 -13.00 -3.87 15.38
C GLU A 94 -14.06 -3.22 16.31
N PRO A 95 -15.33 -3.67 16.27
CA PRO A 95 -16.37 -3.14 17.15
C PRO A 95 -16.08 -3.42 18.64
N PRO A 96 -16.40 -2.48 19.56
CA PRO A 96 -16.20 -2.70 20.98
C PRO A 96 -17.08 -3.85 21.49
N ARG A 97 -16.49 -4.76 22.26
CA ARG A 97 -17.23 -5.84 22.93
C ARG A 97 -18.17 -5.26 23.99
N PRO A 98 -19.45 -5.68 24.05
CA PRO A 98 -20.35 -5.25 25.11
C PRO A 98 -19.85 -5.74 26.48
N PRO A 99 -20.08 -4.97 27.56
CA PRO A 99 -19.66 -5.35 28.90
C PRO A 99 -20.34 -6.68 29.31
N LYS A 100 -19.58 -7.58 29.94
CA LYS A 100 -20.16 -8.77 30.57
C LYS A 100 -21.05 -8.30 31.71
N ASN A 101 -22.35 -8.57 31.63
CA ASN A 101 -23.26 -8.41 32.76
C ASN A 101 -22.78 -9.32 33.90
N PHE A 102 -22.12 -8.75 34.92
CA PHE A 102 -21.87 -9.43 36.19
C PHE A 102 -23.19 -9.45 37.01
N ASN A 103 -24.18 -10.23 36.57
CA ASN A 103 -25.33 -10.57 37.42
C ASN A 103 -24.99 -11.82 38.23
N GLY A 104 -24.31 -11.62 39.35
CA GLY A 104 -24.22 -12.60 40.42
C GLY A 104 -25.34 -12.38 41.43
N GLU A 105 -26.59 -12.57 41.04
CA GLU A 105 -27.68 -12.74 42.00
C GLU A 105 -27.47 -14.05 42.76
N LYS A 106 -27.05 -13.95 44.03
CA LYS A 106 -27.31 -14.98 45.05
C LYS A 106 -28.10 -14.35 46.19
N ASN A 107 -29.40 -14.17 45.95
CA ASN A 107 -30.37 -14.18 47.03
C ASN A 107 -30.61 -15.64 47.46
N GLY A 108 -30.64 -15.89 48.78
CA GLY A 108 -31.28 -17.06 49.36
C GLY A 108 -30.37 -18.02 50.14
N ALA A 109 -30.14 -17.74 51.42
CA ALA A 109 -29.96 -18.78 52.44
C ALA A 109 -30.31 -18.23 53.83
N GLU A 110 -31.60 -18.02 54.05
CA GLU A 110 -32.17 -18.08 55.40
C GLU A 110 -31.97 -19.49 55.96
N LYS A 111 -31.28 -19.65 57.10
CA LYS A 111 -31.38 -20.86 57.94
C LYS A 111 -30.95 -20.58 59.40
N LYS A 112 -31.99 -20.37 60.21
CA LYS A 112 -32.24 -20.84 61.58
C LYS A 112 -31.12 -20.78 62.65
N ARG A 113 -31.45 -19.99 63.68
CA ARG A 113 -31.14 -20.15 65.12
C ARG A 113 -30.84 -21.59 65.56
N ARG A 114 -29.78 -21.76 66.35
CA ARG A 114 -29.73 -22.55 67.59
C ARG A 114 -28.65 -21.99 68.49
#